data_AF-A0A1A8KE98-F1
#
_entry.id   AF-A0A1A8KE98-F1
#
_cell.length_a   1.000
_cell.length_b   1.000
_cell.length_c   1.000
_cell.angle_alpha   90.00
_cell.angle_beta   90.00
_cell.angle_gamma   90.00
#
_symmetry.space_group_name_H-M   'P 1'
#
loop_
_entity.id
_entity.type
_entity.pdbx_description
1 polymer ?
#
loop_
_entity_poly.entity_id
_entity_poly.type
_entity_poly.pdbx_seq_one_letter_code
_entity_poly.pdbx_strand_id
1 'polypeptide(L)' 'CSFHGASETVIHWTHLAAGESAVHSYYDGEDQLGHQDQNFRGRTSLFQDQISRGNASLLLRGVQVQDG' A
#
# COMPACT_ATOMS: atom_id res chain seq x y z
N CYS A 1 -10.99 3.82 -31.50
CA CYS A 1 -10.87 2.90 -30.35
C CYS A 1 -9.80 3.43 -29.42
N SER A 2 -10.17 4.14 -28.37
CA SER A 2 -9.24 4.70 -27.38
C SER A 2 -9.11 3.69 -26.24
N PHE A 3 -7.92 3.12 -26.08
CA PHE A 3 -7.55 2.43 -24.85
C PHE A 3 -7.73 3.43 -23.69
N HIS A 4 -8.75 3.24 -22.87
CA HIS A 4 -8.96 3.98 -21.63
C HIS A 4 -8.24 3.34 -20.44
N GLY A 5 -7.36 2.37 -20.68
CA GLY A 5 -6.57 1.74 -19.63
C GLY A 5 -5.48 2.67 -19.16
N ALA A 6 -5.84 3.72 -18.41
CA ALA A 6 -4.95 4.17 -17.35
C ALA A 6 -4.74 2.95 -16.45
N SER A 7 -3.60 2.30 -16.67
CA SER A 7 -2.93 1.31 -15.84
C SER A 7 -3.62 1.08 -14.50
N GLU A 8 -4.39 -0.01 -14.38
CA GLU A 8 -4.87 -0.52 -13.09
C GLU A 8 -3.66 -0.76 -12.19
N THR A 9 -3.30 0.25 -11.40
CA THR A 9 -2.08 0.25 -10.60
C THR A 9 -2.40 -0.49 -9.32
N VAL A 10 -2.18 -1.79 -9.37
CA VAL A 10 -2.39 -2.68 -8.22
C VAL A 10 -1.11 -2.73 -7.41
N ILE A 11 -1.20 -2.25 -6.17
CA ILE A 11 -0.10 -2.29 -5.21
C ILE A 11 -0.56 -3.11 -4.02
N HIS A 12 0.15 -4.21 -3.78
CA HIS A 12 0.01 -5.02 -2.58
C HIS A 12 1.29 -4.89 -1.75
N TRP A 13 1.13 -4.47 -0.50
CA TRP A 13 2.17 -4.42 0.50
C TRP A 13 1.94 -5.50 1.54
N THR A 14 2.97 -6.31 1.76
CA THR A 14 3.01 -7.36 2.76
C THR A 14 4.24 -7.16 3.64
N HIS A 15 4.09 -7.37 4.95
CA HIS A 15 5.19 -7.28 5.89
C HIS A 15 5.73 -8.68 6.16
N LEU A 16 6.87 -9.00 5.54
CA LEU A 16 7.49 -10.31 5.73
C LEU A 16 7.94 -10.53 7.18
N ALA A 17 8.43 -9.48 7.85
CA ALA A 17 8.90 -9.59 9.24
C ALA A 17 7.78 -9.76 10.28
N ALA A 18 6.55 -9.35 9.96
CA ALA A 18 5.37 -9.57 10.82
C ALA A 18 4.53 -10.78 10.37
N GLY A 19 5.20 -11.84 9.88
CA GLY A 19 4.55 -13.09 9.51
C GLY A 19 3.72 -13.00 8.24
N GLU A 20 4.20 -12.28 7.21
CA GLU A 20 3.53 -12.12 5.91
C GLU A 20 2.14 -11.44 6.01
N SER A 21 1.96 -10.57 7.00
CA SER A 21 0.72 -9.84 7.20
C SER A 21 0.48 -8.82 6.07
N ALA A 22 -0.76 -8.77 5.57
CA ALA A 22 -1.16 -7.79 4.58
C ALA A 22 -1.19 -6.40 5.22
N VAL A 23 -0.26 -5.55 4.76
CA VAL A 23 -0.07 -4.20 5.31
C VAL A 23 -0.93 -3.21 4.58
N HIS A 24 -1.02 -3.26 3.26
CA HIS A 24 -1.79 -2.26 2.51
C HIS A 24 -2.10 -2.78 1.11
N SER A 25 -3.31 -2.54 0.64
CA SER A 25 -3.72 -2.84 -0.73
C SER A 25 -4.24 -1.57 -1.37
N TYR A 26 -3.84 -1.29 -2.60
CA TYR A 26 -4.29 -0.15 -3.37
C TYR A 26 -4.54 -0.58 -4.81
N TYR A 27 -5.76 -0.36 -5.30
CA TYR A 27 -6.15 -0.66 -6.66
C TYR A 27 -7.39 0.15 -7.02
N ASP A 28 -7.68 0.28 -8.32
CA ASP A 28 -8.79 1.11 -8.83
C ASP A 28 -8.71 2.60 -8.45
N GLY A 29 -7.55 3.07 -8.01
CA GLY A 29 -7.38 4.44 -7.53
C GLY A 29 -7.81 4.67 -6.08
N GLU A 30 -8.16 3.62 -5.34
CA GLU A 30 -8.60 3.71 -3.94
C GLU A 30 -7.80 2.77 -3.03
N ASP A 31 -7.67 3.15 -1.75
CA ASP A 31 -7.05 2.32 -0.73
C ASP A 31 -8.00 1.24 -0.22
N GLN A 32 -7.59 0.00 -0.45
CA GLN A 32 -8.37 -1.19 -0.15
C GLN A 32 -7.95 -1.75 1.20
N LEU A 33 -8.29 -1.00 2.26
CA LEU A 33 -7.96 -1.31 3.65
C LEU A 33 -8.82 -2.43 4.25
N GLY A 34 -9.76 -3.00 3.48
CA GLY A 34 -10.69 -4.02 3.97
C GLY A 34 -10.02 -5.31 4.45
N HIS A 35 -8.85 -5.64 3.90
CA HIS A 35 -8.08 -6.85 4.23
C HIS A 35 -6.77 -6.55 5.00
N GLN A 36 -6.58 -5.29 5.38
CA GLN A 36 -5.40 -4.84 6.10
C GLN A 36 -5.40 -5.37 7.54
N ASP A 37 -4.23 -5.76 8.03
CA ASP A 37 -4.04 -6.15 9.42
C ASP A 37 -4.37 -4.98 10.38
N GLN A 38 -5.08 -5.27 11.47
CA GLN A 38 -5.46 -4.25 12.46
C GLN A 38 -4.25 -3.54 13.07
N ASN A 39 -3.09 -4.19 13.11
CA ASN A 39 -1.85 -3.60 13.62
C ASN A 39 -1.27 -2.51 12.71
N PHE A 40 -1.62 -2.54 11.42
CA PHE A 40 -1.18 -1.58 10.40
C PHE A 40 -2.30 -0.59 9.99
N ARG A 41 -3.54 -0.90 10.36
CA ARG A 41 -4.71 -0.07 10.07
C ARG A 41 -4.58 1.34 10.64
N GLY A 42 -4.69 2.34 9.77
CA GLY A 42 -4.52 3.75 10.12
C GLY A 42 -3.07 4.18 10.41
N ARG A 43 -2.10 3.27 10.28
CA ARG A 43 -0.67 3.55 10.43
C ARG A 43 0.04 3.60 9.08
N THR A 44 -0.52 2.99 8.05
CA THR A 44 0.02 3.04 6.70
C THR A 44 -0.62 4.18 5.91
N SER A 45 0.16 4.89 5.10
CA SER A 45 -0.35 5.80 4.07
C SER A 45 0.46 5.67 2.80
N LEU A 46 -0.24 5.59 1.67
CA LEU A 46 0.39 5.43 0.37
C LEU A 46 0.61 6.81 -0.27
N PHE A 47 1.77 7.01 -0.92
CA PHE A 47 2.05 8.23 -1.65
C PHE A 47 1.50 8.15 -3.08
N GLN A 48 0.20 8.42 -3.24
CA GLN A 48 -0.48 8.41 -4.54
C GLN A 48 0.16 9.38 -5.56
N ASP A 49 0.64 10.55 -5.12
CA ASP A 49 1.37 11.52 -5.95
C ASP A 49 2.63 10.92 -6.59
N GLN A 50 3.31 10.03 -5.87
CA GLN A 50 4.51 9.37 -6.34
C GLN A 50 4.18 8.18 -7.26
N ILE A 51 3.04 7.53 -7.04
CA ILE A 51 2.58 6.43 -7.90
C ILE A 51 2.34 6.91 -9.32
N SER A 52 1.76 8.10 -9.50
CA SER A 52 1.61 8.73 -10.83
C SER A 52 2.95 8.97 -11.53
N ARG A 53 4.06 9.03 -10.78
CA ARG A 53 5.44 9.16 -11.29
C ARG A 53 6.16 7.80 -11.41
N GLY A 54 5.49 6.69 -11.09
CA GLY A 54 6.08 5.35 -11.06
C GLY A 54 6.74 4.96 -9.73
N ASN A 55 6.61 5.78 -8.69
CA ASN A 55 7.21 5.56 -7.37
C ASN A 55 6.15 5.10 -6.36
N ALA A 56 6.10 3.79 -6.09
CA ALA A 56 5.23 3.21 -5.08
C ALA A 56 5.87 3.26 -3.68
N SER A 57 5.81 4.41 -3.01
CA SER A 57 6.26 4.54 -1.62
C SER A 57 5.09 4.40 -0.64
N LEU A 58 5.29 3.62 0.43
CA LEU A 58 4.37 3.49 1.54
C LEU A 58 5.00 4.09 2.79
N LEU A 59 4.29 5.01 3.45
CA LEU A 59 4.64 5.52 4.76
C LEU A 59 4.06 4.61 5.85
N LEU A 60 4.91 4.12 6.74
CA LEU A 60 4.49 3.39 7.93
C LEU A 60 4.71 4.25 9.18
N ARG A 61 3.65 4.70 9.83
CA ARG A 61 3.70 5.48 11.06
C ARG A 61 3.86 4.57 12.28
N GLY A 62 4.96 4.80 12.99
CA GLY A 62 5.26 4.13 14.25
C GLY A 62 6.01 2.80 14.08
N VAL A 63 6.86 2.64 13.06
CA VAL A 63 7.91 1.60 13.08
C VAL A 63 8.45 1.49 14.51
N GLN A 64 8.16 0.37 15.18
CA GLN A 64 8.82 0.08 16.44
C GLN A 64 10.17 -0.53 16.07
N VAL A 65 11.19 -0.26 16.87
CA VAL A 65 12.58 -0.70 16.64
C VAL A 65 12.73 -2.23 16.48
N GLN A 66 11.66 -3.00 16.64
CA GLN A 66 11.59 -4.44 16.39
C GLN A 66 11.49 -4.82 14.90
N ASP A 67 11.26 -3.84 14.00
CA ASP A 67 11.20 -4.05 12.54
C ASP A 67 12.58 -3.88 11.84
N GLY A 68 13.69 -3.98 12.58
CA GLY A 68 15.07 -3.80 12.10
C GLY A 68 15.90 -5.08 12.09
#